data_AF-A0A7C4AYC6-F1
#
_entry.id   AF-A0A7C4AYC6-F1
#
_cell.length_a   1.000
_cell.length_b   1.000
_cell.length_c   1.000
_cell.angle_alpha   90.00
_cell.angle_beta   90.00
_cell.angle_gamma   90.00
#
_symmetry.space_group_name_H-M   'P 1'
#
loop_
_entity.id
_entity.type
_entity.pdbx_description
1 polymer ?
#
loop_
_entity_poly.entity_id
_entity_poly.type
_entity_poly.pdbx_seq_one_letter_code
_entity_poly.pdbx_strand_id
1 'polypeptide(L)'
;MGSGTRVGQWKERFFEGEIEREEAFEDETELQCRKEEVSRVIASFGEYEVRGAEGGYELLKEEKAVGTFKKIIIEENSIFFELSRGVSLEVSEKGIREIVASEKAELCGLIASDGGLYMSEKYHHYRIYLSSADIEVAKHYEELFERVYRKRPHRYRYEPPSTPHYSVEIEDTSIYFDLWNLRIKGPNPYEFHVPKEHLDERGMRAFLRGFFTGDGGVAMEYDRTQNRVRFHIRFDSKYKEGLEEIRNLLKDLGFRPPEIHEYYREDRTYYYFMNP
;
A
#
# COMPACT_ATOMS: atom_id res chain seq x y z
N MET A 1 -26.28 -6.97 -13.41
CA MET A 1 -26.85 -5.98 -12.47
C MET A 1 -26.42 -6.35 -11.06
N GLY A 2 -25.39 -5.70 -10.52
CA GLY A 2 -24.92 -5.89 -9.15
C GLY A 2 -25.07 -4.58 -8.38
N SER A 3 -26.20 -4.41 -7.70
CA SER A 3 -26.53 -3.23 -6.88
C SER A 3 -25.87 -3.34 -5.50
N GLY A 4 -24.54 -3.44 -5.45
CA GLY A 4 -23.79 -3.26 -4.22
C GLY A 4 -23.53 -1.78 -4.02
N THR A 5 -24.15 -1.17 -3.00
CA THR A 5 -23.80 0.22 -2.65
C THR A 5 -22.37 0.25 -2.12
N ARG A 6 -21.63 1.32 -2.43
CA ARG A 6 -20.25 1.56 -1.97
C ARG A 6 -20.06 1.39 -0.45
N VAL A 7 -21.15 1.60 0.30
CA VAL A 7 -21.25 1.40 1.76
C VAL A 7 -21.31 -0.09 2.16
N GLY A 8 -21.92 -0.95 1.35
CA GLY A 8 -21.97 -2.39 1.59
C GLY A 8 -20.61 -3.06 1.46
N GLN A 9 -19.85 -2.70 0.42
CA GLN A 9 -18.47 -3.17 0.22
C GLN A 9 -17.51 -2.63 1.29
N TRP A 10 -17.81 -1.45 1.86
CA TRP A 10 -17.07 -0.87 2.99
C TRP A 10 -17.37 -1.61 4.29
N LYS A 11 -18.61 -2.04 4.51
CA LYS A 11 -19.00 -2.85 5.67
C LYS A 11 -18.41 -4.25 5.63
N GLU A 12 -18.36 -4.90 4.47
CA GLU A 12 -17.78 -6.26 4.35
C GLU A 12 -16.31 -6.33 4.73
N ARG A 13 -15.51 -5.26 4.51
CA ARG A 13 -14.10 -5.20 4.93
C ARG A 13 -13.89 -5.20 6.44
N PHE A 14 -14.87 -4.70 7.21
CA PHE A 14 -14.82 -4.71 8.67
C PHE A 14 -15.02 -6.11 9.27
N PHE A 15 -15.52 -7.07 8.48
CA PHE A 15 -15.89 -8.42 8.96
C PHE A 15 -15.00 -9.54 8.43
N GLU A 16 -13.85 -9.25 7.81
CA GLU A 16 -12.88 -10.28 7.39
C GLU A 16 -12.00 -10.81 8.53
N GLY A 17 -12.18 -10.35 9.77
CA GLY A 17 -11.69 -11.08 10.95
C GLY A 17 -12.56 -12.32 11.15
N GLU A 18 -11.98 -13.52 11.10
CA GLU A 18 -12.66 -14.81 11.25
C GLU A 18 -13.73 -14.79 12.35
N ILE A 19 -15.01 -14.86 11.94
CA ILE A 19 -16.14 -15.05 12.86
C ILE A 19 -16.26 -16.55 13.12
N GLU A 20 -15.54 -17.07 14.10
CA GLU A 20 -15.87 -18.37 14.68
C GLU A 20 -17.03 -18.17 15.69
N ARG A 21 -18.22 -18.63 15.31
CA ARG A 21 -19.28 -18.94 16.27
C ARG A 21 -19.11 -20.41 16.66
N GLU A 22 -18.47 -20.68 17.79
CA GLU A 22 -18.61 -21.98 18.45
C GLU A 22 -19.70 -21.90 19.52
N GLU A 23 -20.65 -22.82 19.44
CA GLU A 23 -21.71 -23.04 20.41
C GLU A 23 -21.10 -23.61 21.70
N ALA A 24 -21.13 -22.82 22.78
CA ALA A 24 -20.64 -23.24 24.08
C ALA A 24 -21.65 -24.16 24.79
N PHE A 25 -21.21 -25.36 25.14
CA PHE A 25 -21.62 -26.04 26.36
C PHE A 25 -20.39 -26.08 27.26
N GLU A 26 -20.42 -25.39 28.41
CA GLU A 26 -19.92 -25.89 29.71
C GLU A 26 -19.97 -24.83 30.84
N ASP A 27 -20.43 -25.33 32.00
CA ASP A 27 -20.43 -24.89 33.40
C ASP A 27 -20.44 -23.38 33.81
N GLU A 28 -21.55 -22.96 34.43
CA GLU A 28 -21.83 -21.58 34.90
C GLU A 28 -20.93 -21.10 36.05
N THR A 29 -20.18 -21.99 36.71
CA THR A 29 -19.41 -21.67 37.93
C THR A 29 -17.93 -21.28 37.71
N GLU A 30 -17.32 -21.62 36.57
CA GLU A 30 -15.97 -21.13 36.20
C GLU A 30 -15.99 -19.76 35.51
N LEU A 31 -17.17 -19.29 35.07
CA LEU A 31 -17.37 -18.06 34.31
C LEU A 31 -17.08 -16.77 35.10
N GLN A 32 -17.11 -16.81 36.43
CA GLN A 32 -17.01 -15.60 37.26
C GLN A 32 -15.57 -15.23 37.62
N CYS A 33 -14.66 -16.19 37.74
CA CYS A 33 -13.27 -15.93 38.12
C CYS A 33 -12.35 -15.59 36.91
N ARG A 34 -12.73 -15.96 35.68
CA ARG A 34 -11.98 -15.56 34.45
C ARG A 34 -12.43 -14.20 33.87
N LYS A 35 -13.64 -13.73 34.18
CA LYS A 35 -14.17 -12.45 33.66
C LYS A 35 -13.39 -11.21 34.11
N GLU A 36 -12.66 -11.30 35.22
CA GLU A 36 -11.93 -10.15 35.78
C GLU A 36 -10.62 -9.85 35.03
N GLU A 37 -10.01 -10.83 34.33
CA GLU A 37 -8.85 -10.58 33.45
C GLU A 37 -9.25 -10.24 32.01
N VAL A 38 -10.46 -10.62 31.58
CA VAL A 38 -10.99 -10.52 30.20
C VAL A 38 -11.67 -9.16 29.92
N SER A 39 -11.43 -8.14 30.73
CA SER A 39 -12.04 -6.80 30.54
C SER A 39 -11.09 -5.64 30.83
N ARG A 40 -9.78 -5.88 30.88
CA ARG A 40 -8.82 -4.79 31.09
C ARG A 40 -8.78 -3.88 29.87
N VAL A 41 -9.07 -2.60 30.09
CA VAL A 41 -8.86 -1.54 29.12
C VAL A 41 -7.35 -1.41 28.89
N ILE A 42 -6.94 -1.59 27.63
CA ILE A 42 -5.55 -1.50 27.19
C ILE A 42 -5.22 -0.06 26.83
N ALA A 43 -6.12 0.60 26.09
CA ALA A 43 -6.03 2.01 25.75
C ALA A 43 -7.39 2.58 25.41
N SER A 44 -7.49 3.90 25.46
CA SER A 44 -8.65 4.68 25.04
C SER A 44 -8.17 5.86 24.21
N PHE A 45 -8.83 6.09 23.08
CA PHE A 45 -8.53 7.17 22.15
C PHE A 45 -9.85 7.83 21.72
N GLY A 46 -10.15 9.00 22.29
CA GLY A 46 -11.44 9.66 22.08
C GLY A 46 -12.64 8.76 22.36
N GLU A 47 -13.44 8.48 21.33
CA GLU A 47 -14.64 7.64 21.38
C GLU A 47 -14.35 6.12 21.29
N TYR A 48 -13.08 5.75 21.10
CA TYR A 48 -12.64 4.37 20.91
C TYR A 48 -11.97 3.80 22.17
N GLU A 49 -12.28 2.55 22.47
CA GLU A 49 -11.70 1.82 23.59
C GLU A 49 -11.23 0.44 23.15
N VAL A 50 -10.03 0.05 23.57
CA VAL A 50 -9.45 -1.26 23.26
C VAL A 50 -9.42 -2.09 24.52
N ARG A 51 -10.08 -3.25 24.51
CA ARG A 51 -10.11 -4.21 25.62
C ARG A 51 -9.42 -5.50 25.25
N GLY A 52 -8.80 -6.15 26.23
CA GLY A 52 -8.46 -7.57 26.09
C GLY A 52 -9.74 -8.40 26.09
N ALA A 53 -9.83 -9.38 25.20
CA ALA A 53 -10.95 -10.32 25.10
C ALA A 53 -10.43 -11.76 25.04
N GLU A 54 -11.29 -12.75 25.25
CA GLU A 54 -10.90 -14.15 25.11
C GLU A 54 -10.49 -14.41 23.65
N GLY A 55 -9.23 -14.79 23.43
CA GLY A 55 -8.67 -15.03 22.09
C GLY A 55 -8.14 -13.80 21.36
N GLY A 56 -8.12 -12.60 21.96
CA GLY A 56 -7.53 -11.42 21.32
C GLY A 56 -7.90 -10.08 21.95
N TYR A 57 -8.27 -9.14 21.09
CA TYR A 57 -8.52 -7.74 21.42
C TYR A 57 -9.82 -7.28 20.80
N GLU A 58 -10.65 -6.58 21.57
CA GLU A 58 -11.90 -5.99 21.10
C GLU A 58 -11.73 -4.47 20.97
N LEU A 59 -12.11 -3.93 19.81
CA LEU A 59 -12.23 -2.50 19.58
C LEU A 59 -13.69 -2.09 19.76
N LEU A 60 -13.92 -1.17 20.69
CA LEU A 60 -15.22 -0.59 20.99
C LEU A 60 -15.29 0.85 20.50
N LYS A 61 -16.47 1.28 20.10
CA LYS A 61 -16.84 2.69 19.87
C LYS A 61 -18.09 2.98 20.66
N GLU A 62 -18.01 3.89 21.63
CA GLU A 62 -19.15 4.22 22.51
C GLU A 62 -19.83 2.95 23.08
N GLU A 63 -19.03 2.05 23.67
CA GLU A 63 -19.46 0.75 24.23
C GLU A 63 -19.98 -0.29 23.23
N LYS A 64 -19.98 0.00 21.92
CA LYS A 64 -20.37 -0.97 20.89
C LYS A 64 -19.16 -1.62 20.24
N ALA A 65 -19.16 -2.95 20.15
CA ALA A 65 -18.14 -3.72 19.44
C ALA A 65 -18.10 -3.32 17.97
N VAL A 66 -16.92 -2.84 17.55
CA VAL A 66 -16.60 -2.52 16.15
C VAL A 66 -15.93 -3.72 15.48
N GLY A 67 -15.11 -4.47 16.22
CA GLY A 67 -14.45 -5.67 15.72
C GLY A 67 -13.56 -6.32 16.75
N THR A 68 -13.17 -7.56 16.48
CA THR A 68 -12.23 -8.36 17.28
C THR A 68 -11.00 -8.72 16.46
N PHE A 69 -9.84 -8.71 17.11
CA PHE A 69 -8.55 -8.84 16.45
C PHE A 69 -7.61 -9.74 17.23
N LYS A 70 -6.88 -10.61 16.54
CA LYS A 70 -5.95 -11.57 17.18
C LYS A 70 -4.66 -10.91 17.65
N LYS A 71 -4.23 -9.82 16.99
CA LYS A 71 -2.96 -9.15 17.23
C LYS A 71 -3.11 -7.64 17.21
N ILE A 72 -2.38 -6.99 18.11
CA ILE A 72 -2.20 -5.53 18.12
C ILE A 72 -0.73 -5.17 18.24
N ILE A 73 -0.38 -4.01 17.70
CA ILE A 73 0.89 -3.34 17.94
C ILE A 73 0.56 -2.03 18.65
N ILE A 74 1.15 -1.84 19.83
CA ILE A 74 0.95 -0.63 20.64
C ILE A 74 2.15 0.29 20.41
N GLU A 75 1.88 1.49 19.93
CA GLU A 75 2.84 2.59 19.85
C GLU A 75 2.44 3.71 20.82
N GLU A 76 3.30 4.71 21.01
CA GLU A 76 3.13 5.74 22.04
C GLU A 76 1.80 6.51 21.93
N ASN A 77 1.30 6.72 20.72
CA ASN A 77 0.11 7.53 20.45
C ASN A 77 -0.95 6.81 19.60
N SER A 78 -0.80 5.51 19.37
CA SER A 78 -1.70 4.75 18.50
C SER A 78 -1.64 3.25 18.78
N ILE A 79 -2.72 2.56 18.41
CA ILE A 79 -2.76 1.09 18.34
C ILE A 79 -3.06 0.69 16.91
N PHE A 80 -2.32 -0.31 16.43
CA PHE A 80 -2.51 -0.91 15.13
C PHE A 80 -3.07 -2.31 15.26
N PHE A 81 -4.15 -2.57 14.53
CA PHE A 81 -4.75 -3.89 14.40
C PHE A 81 -4.41 -4.44 13.03
N GLU A 82 -3.81 -5.63 12.98
CA GLU A 82 -3.47 -6.27 11.70
C GLU A 82 -4.75 -6.69 10.97
N LEU A 83 -4.92 -6.22 9.73
CA LEU A 83 -6.00 -6.61 8.82
C LEU A 83 -5.47 -7.56 7.73
N SER A 84 -6.35 -7.96 6.81
CA SER A 84 -5.95 -8.76 5.66
C SER A 84 -5.13 -7.96 4.63
N ARG A 85 -4.34 -8.67 3.83
CA ARG A 85 -3.69 -8.16 2.61
C ARG A 85 -2.80 -6.94 2.83
N GLY A 86 -1.96 -6.96 3.87
CA GLY A 86 -0.97 -5.92 4.14
C GLY A 86 -1.58 -4.57 4.49
N VAL A 87 -2.69 -4.57 5.22
CA VAL A 87 -3.32 -3.36 5.77
C VAL A 87 -3.40 -3.52 7.29
N SER A 88 -3.37 -2.41 8.02
CA SER A 88 -3.62 -2.35 9.45
C SER A 88 -4.62 -1.25 9.75
N LEU A 89 -5.48 -1.43 10.74
CA LEU A 89 -6.34 -0.37 11.25
C LEU A 89 -5.57 0.38 12.33
N GLU A 90 -5.25 1.65 12.08
CA GLU A 90 -4.74 2.56 13.11
C GLU A 90 -5.91 3.14 13.90
N VAL A 91 -5.80 3.11 15.22
CA VAL A 91 -6.68 3.82 16.15
C VAL A 91 -5.81 4.78 16.96
N SER A 92 -6.16 6.07 16.93
CA SER A 92 -5.43 7.15 17.60
C SER A 92 -6.39 8.25 18.06
N GLU A 93 -5.89 9.27 18.75
CA GLU A 93 -6.66 10.48 19.10
C GLU A 93 -7.26 11.21 17.88
N LYS A 94 -6.71 10.99 16.68
CA LYS A 94 -7.23 11.55 15.44
C LYS A 94 -8.40 10.76 14.85
N GLY A 95 -8.76 9.64 15.47
CA GLY A 95 -9.76 8.68 15.01
C GLY A 95 -9.13 7.43 14.40
N ILE A 96 -9.87 6.81 13.47
CA ILE A 96 -9.49 5.55 12.82
C ILE A 96 -9.11 5.76 11.37
N ARG A 97 -8.09 5.03 10.89
CA ARG A 97 -7.77 4.95 9.46
C ARG A 97 -7.07 3.65 9.10
N GLU A 98 -7.23 3.21 7.85
CA GLU A 98 -6.48 2.09 7.30
C GLU A 98 -5.09 2.55 6.87
N ILE A 99 -4.07 1.90 7.40
CA ILE A 99 -2.66 2.07 7.04
C ILE A 99 -2.18 0.89 6.23
N VAL A 100 -1.58 1.17 5.08
CA VAL A 100 -0.97 0.18 4.23
C VAL A 100 0.40 -0.19 4.81
N ALA A 101 0.62 -1.49 5.03
CA ALA A 101 1.90 -2.03 5.49
C ALA A 101 3.02 -1.74 4.49
N SER A 102 4.27 -1.69 4.96
CA SER A 102 5.42 -1.28 4.14
C SER A 102 5.59 -2.12 2.86
N GLU A 103 5.36 -3.44 2.92
CA GLU A 103 5.46 -4.33 1.77
C GLU A 103 4.42 -3.99 0.69
N LYS A 104 3.18 -3.71 1.11
CA LYS A 104 2.12 -3.30 0.19
C LYS A 104 2.36 -1.90 -0.33
N ALA A 105 2.85 -0.97 0.49
CA ALA A 105 3.20 0.38 0.05
C ALA A 105 4.30 0.35 -1.02
N GLU A 106 5.33 -0.46 -0.82
CA GLU A 106 6.38 -0.66 -1.82
C GLU A 106 5.85 -1.30 -3.10
N LEU A 107 4.98 -2.31 -2.98
CA LEU A 107 4.30 -2.90 -4.12
C LEU A 107 3.49 -1.86 -4.90
N CYS A 108 2.78 -0.97 -4.20
CA CYS A 108 2.03 0.14 -4.82
C CYS A 108 2.97 1.08 -5.57
N GLY A 109 4.17 1.37 -5.03
CA GLY A 109 5.19 2.19 -5.69
C GLY A 109 5.72 1.55 -6.99
N LEU A 110 6.01 0.25 -6.97
CA LEU A 110 6.39 -0.50 -8.18
C LEU A 110 5.28 -0.51 -9.23
N ILE A 111 4.02 -0.67 -8.80
CA ILE A 111 2.89 -0.60 -9.71
C ILE A 111 2.76 0.81 -10.28
N ALA A 112 2.91 1.86 -9.45
CA ALA A 112 2.78 3.25 -9.87
C ALA A 112 3.80 3.67 -10.93
N SER A 113 5.02 3.11 -10.89
CA SER A 113 6.08 3.32 -11.87
C SER A 113 5.89 2.43 -13.11
N ASP A 114 6.53 1.26 -13.12
CA ASP A 114 6.63 0.35 -14.28
C ASP A 114 5.45 -0.64 -14.41
N GLY A 115 4.53 -0.64 -13.46
CA GLY A 115 3.40 -1.54 -13.45
C GLY A 115 2.08 -0.94 -13.93
N GLY A 116 1.04 -1.75 -13.85
CA GLY A 116 -0.28 -1.34 -14.28
C GLY A 116 -1.41 -2.24 -13.82
N LEU A 117 -2.60 -1.64 -13.83
CA LEU A 117 -3.88 -2.30 -13.67
C LEU A 117 -4.57 -2.27 -15.03
N TYR A 118 -4.94 -3.44 -15.55
CA TYR A 118 -5.67 -3.57 -16.80
C TYR A 118 -7.01 -4.26 -16.56
N MET A 119 -8.07 -3.62 -17.02
CA MET A 119 -9.42 -4.17 -17.00
C MET A 119 -9.96 -4.30 -18.42
N SER A 120 -10.47 -5.49 -18.74
CA SER A 120 -11.32 -5.70 -19.90
C SER A 120 -12.73 -6.05 -19.45
N GLU A 121 -13.68 -5.11 -19.58
CA GLU A 121 -15.08 -5.38 -19.22
C GLU A 121 -15.68 -6.50 -20.08
N LYS A 122 -15.31 -6.55 -21.36
CA LYS A 122 -15.82 -7.56 -22.32
C LYS A 122 -15.43 -8.98 -21.95
N TYR A 123 -14.22 -9.16 -21.41
CA TYR A 123 -13.66 -10.47 -21.12
C TYR A 123 -13.62 -10.76 -19.61
N HIS A 124 -14.00 -9.80 -18.76
CA HIS A 124 -13.82 -9.84 -17.30
C HIS A 124 -12.37 -10.17 -16.89
N HIS A 125 -11.39 -9.68 -17.66
CA HIS A 125 -9.98 -9.86 -17.32
C HIS A 125 -9.53 -8.69 -16.45
N TYR A 126 -9.08 -9.00 -15.23
CA TYR A 126 -8.57 -8.06 -14.25
C TYR A 126 -7.12 -8.39 -13.97
N ARG A 127 -6.24 -7.78 -14.75
CA ARG A 127 -4.83 -8.09 -14.76
C ARG A 127 -4.04 -7.04 -14.00
N ILE A 128 -3.14 -7.51 -13.14
CA ILE A 128 -2.13 -6.69 -12.48
C ILE A 128 -0.78 -7.12 -13.02
N TYR A 129 0.03 -6.17 -13.46
CA TYR A 129 1.30 -6.47 -14.09
C TYR A 129 2.41 -5.49 -13.75
N LEU A 130 3.64 -5.96 -13.91
CA LEU A 130 4.88 -5.18 -13.93
C LEU A 130 5.69 -5.60 -15.17
N SER A 131 6.26 -4.64 -15.89
CA SER A 131 7.26 -4.93 -16.93
C SER A 131 8.59 -4.29 -16.58
N SER A 132 9.67 -5.05 -16.54
CA SER A 132 11.01 -4.52 -16.24
C SER A 132 12.09 -5.19 -17.09
N ALA A 133 13.12 -4.44 -17.45
CA ALA A 133 14.33 -5.01 -18.07
C ALA A 133 15.25 -5.70 -17.04
N ASP A 134 15.06 -5.41 -15.75
CA ASP A 134 15.85 -5.97 -14.66
C ASP A 134 15.13 -7.18 -14.03
N ILE A 135 15.79 -8.33 -14.04
CA ILE A 135 15.26 -9.57 -13.44
C ILE A 135 15.11 -9.48 -11.92
N GLU A 136 15.97 -8.74 -11.23
CA GLU A 136 15.91 -8.60 -9.78
C GLU A 136 14.71 -7.76 -9.37
N VAL A 137 14.36 -6.72 -10.14
CA VAL A 137 13.12 -5.96 -9.96
C VAL A 137 11.90 -6.86 -10.17
N ALA A 138 11.90 -7.69 -11.22
CA ALA A 138 10.82 -8.64 -11.48
C ALA A 138 10.66 -9.68 -10.35
N LYS A 139 11.76 -10.22 -9.82
CA LYS A 139 11.74 -11.15 -8.67
C LYS A 139 11.23 -10.47 -7.39
N HIS A 140 11.72 -9.27 -7.10
CA HIS A 140 11.30 -8.52 -5.91
C HIS A 140 9.79 -8.23 -5.93
N TYR A 141 9.26 -7.90 -7.11
CA TYR A 141 7.81 -7.76 -7.30
C TYR A 141 7.03 -9.06 -7.04
N GLU A 142 7.52 -10.22 -7.52
CA GLU A 142 6.93 -11.53 -7.18
C GLU A 142 6.89 -11.76 -5.67
N GLU A 143 8.01 -11.49 -4.98
CA GLU A 143 8.13 -11.69 -3.54
C GLU A 143 7.19 -10.78 -2.74
N LEU A 144 7.09 -9.50 -3.12
CA LEU A 144 6.16 -8.58 -2.50
C LEU A 144 4.70 -9.03 -2.69
N PHE A 145 4.35 -9.48 -3.90
CA PHE A 145 3.03 -10.05 -4.17
C PHE A 145 2.73 -11.26 -3.28
N GLU A 146 3.68 -12.18 -3.15
CA GLU A 146 3.53 -13.37 -2.31
C GLU A 146 3.41 -13.01 -0.83
N ARG A 147 4.14 -12.01 -0.34
CA ARG A 147 4.03 -11.53 1.06
C ARG A 147 2.68 -10.87 1.35
N VAL A 148 2.21 -10.00 0.46
CA VAL A 148 0.99 -9.21 0.65
C VAL A 148 -0.27 -10.04 0.40
N TYR A 149 -0.31 -10.81 -0.68
CA TYR A 149 -1.52 -11.49 -1.13
C TYR A 149 -1.48 -13.01 -1.00
N ARG A 150 -0.34 -13.59 -0.56
CA ARG A 150 -0.14 -15.06 -0.51
C ARG A 150 -0.37 -15.73 -1.87
N LYS A 151 -0.10 -14.99 -2.95
CA LYS A 151 -0.21 -15.44 -4.33
C LYS A 151 1.03 -15.02 -5.10
N ARG A 152 1.54 -15.95 -5.91
CA ARG A 152 2.71 -15.70 -6.74
C ARG A 152 2.28 -15.41 -8.19
N PRO A 153 2.61 -14.24 -8.75
CA PRO A 153 2.32 -13.92 -10.15
C PRO A 153 3.20 -14.74 -11.09
N HIS A 154 2.76 -14.88 -12.34
CA HIS A 154 3.50 -15.56 -13.39
C HIS A 154 4.49 -14.61 -14.05
N ARG A 155 5.75 -15.03 -14.19
CA ARG A 155 6.77 -14.28 -14.93
C ARG A 155 7.01 -14.87 -16.31
N TYR A 156 6.94 -14.00 -17.30
CA TYR A 156 7.22 -14.26 -18.70
C TYR A 156 8.47 -13.46 -19.09
N ARG A 157 9.35 -14.07 -19.89
CA ARG A 157 10.44 -13.36 -20.53
C ARG A 157 10.07 -13.17 -21.99
N TYR A 158 10.17 -11.95 -22.49
CA TYR A 158 10.01 -11.66 -23.92
C TYR A 158 11.23 -10.88 -24.42
N GLU A 159 11.58 -11.11 -25.68
CA GLU A 159 12.77 -10.52 -26.32
C GLU A 159 12.31 -9.54 -27.41
N PRO A 160 11.97 -8.29 -27.07
CA PRO A 160 11.71 -7.26 -28.07
C PRO A 160 13.03 -6.80 -28.71
N PRO A 161 12.97 -6.06 -29.84
CA PRO A 161 14.17 -5.66 -30.60
C PRO A 161 15.17 -4.78 -29.84
N SER A 162 14.77 -4.16 -28.72
CA SER A 162 15.61 -3.26 -27.93
C SER A 162 16.42 -4.00 -26.86
N THR A 163 15.73 -4.62 -25.89
CA THR A 163 16.33 -5.21 -24.69
C THR A 163 15.38 -6.27 -24.14
N PRO A 164 15.84 -7.45 -23.67
CA PRO A 164 14.97 -8.42 -23.01
C PRO A 164 14.19 -7.79 -21.86
N HIS A 165 12.90 -8.10 -21.78
CA HIS A 165 12.03 -7.65 -20.69
C HIS A 165 11.38 -8.84 -20.01
N TYR A 166 11.11 -8.67 -18.72
CA TYR A 166 10.35 -9.57 -17.89
C TYR A 166 8.98 -8.95 -17.62
N SER A 167 7.92 -9.63 -18.03
CA SER A 167 6.56 -9.30 -17.62
C SER A 167 6.17 -10.20 -16.46
N VAL A 168 5.72 -9.63 -15.35
CA VAL A 168 5.21 -10.36 -14.19
C VAL A 168 3.73 -10.02 -14.04
N GLU A 169 2.85 -11.01 -14.20
CA GLU A 169 1.41 -10.80 -14.34
C GLU A 169 0.61 -11.76 -13.46
N ILE A 170 -0.52 -11.28 -12.93
CA ILE A 170 -1.55 -12.09 -12.30
C ILE A 170 -2.93 -11.58 -12.70
N GLU A 171 -3.87 -12.51 -12.91
CA GLU A 171 -5.28 -12.19 -13.13
C GLU A 171 -6.07 -12.54 -11.87
N ASP A 172 -6.54 -11.51 -11.15
CA ASP A 172 -7.32 -11.68 -9.94
C ASP A 172 -8.20 -10.46 -9.68
N THR A 173 -9.52 -10.65 -9.77
CA THR A 173 -10.51 -9.59 -9.57
C THR A 173 -10.45 -8.97 -8.16
N SER A 174 -10.21 -9.78 -7.13
CA SER A 174 -10.20 -9.31 -5.75
C SER A 174 -8.97 -8.46 -5.47
N ILE A 175 -7.81 -8.85 -5.96
CA ILE A 175 -6.57 -8.07 -5.84
C ILE A 175 -6.65 -6.80 -6.69
N TYR A 176 -7.19 -6.89 -7.90
CA TYR A 176 -7.37 -5.74 -8.76
C TYR A 176 -8.18 -4.65 -8.07
N PHE A 177 -9.34 -4.99 -7.50
CA PHE A 177 -10.18 -4.00 -6.84
C PHE A 177 -9.59 -3.51 -5.52
N ASP A 178 -8.81 -4.32 -4.80
CA ASP A 178 -8.07 -3.86 -3.63
C ASP A 178 -7.10 -2.71 -4.01
N LEU A 179 -6.28 -2.91 -5.05
CA LEU A 179 -5.33 -1.90 -5.55
C LEU A 179 -6.04 -0.71 -6.21
N TRP A 180 -7.11 -0.95 -6.96
CA TRP A 180 -7.91 0.11 -7.59
C TRP A 180 -8.56 1.03 -6.56
N ASN A 181 -9.01 0.48 -5.44
CA ASN A 181 -9.62 1.28 -4.36
C ASN A 181 -8.61 2.16 -3.63
N LEU A 182 -7.32 1.78 -3.63
CA LEU A 182 -6.21 2.64 -3.20
C LEU A 182 -5.87 3.74 -4.23
N ARG A 183 -6.50 3.72 -5.41
CA ARG A 183 -6.33 4.71 -6.50
C ARG A 183 -4.90 4.83 -7.04
N ILE A 184 -4.11 3.76 -6.94
CA ILE A 184 -2.70 3.78 -7.36
C ILE A 184 -2.55 4.06 -8.86
N LYS A 185 -3.51 3.60 -9.67
CA LYS A 185 -3.62 3.91 -11.09
C LYS A 185 -4.96 4.57 -11.38
N GLY A 186 -4.96 5.51 -12.31
CA GLY A 186 -6.16 6.15 -12.82
C GLY A 186 -6.68 5.49 -14.11
N PRO A 187 -7.80 5.99 -14.65
CA PRO A 187 -8.37 5.48 -15.90
C PRO A 187 -7.54 5.86 -17.13
N ASN A 188 -6.69 6.89 -17.06
CA ASN A 188 -5.90 7.35 -18.20
C ASN A 188 -4.51 6.68 -18.27
N PRO A 189 -3.92 6.57 -19.47
CA PRO A 189 -2.55 6.09 -19.61
C PRO A 189 -1.56 6.90 -18.77
N TYR A 190 -0.62 6.21 -18.12
CA TYR A 190 0.44 6.78 -17.26
C TYR A 190 -0.05 7.46 -15.97
N GLU A 191 -1.36 7.55 -15.74
CA GLU A 191 -1.93 8.16 -14.53
C GLU A 191 -1.66 7.26 -13.32
N PHE A 192 -1.12 7.86 -12.26
CA PHE A 192 -0.89 7.22 -10.98
C PHE A 192 -1.07 8.21 -9.83
N HIS A 193 -1.39 7.68 -8.65
CA HIS A 193 -1.49 8.47 -7.42
C HIS A 193 -0.81 7.76 -6.26
N VAL A 194 -0.31 8.55 -5.32
CA VAL A 194 0.16 8.11 -4.02
C VAL A 194 -1.07 7.92 -3.12
N PRO A 195 -1.26 6.75 -2.49
CA PRO A 195 -2.35 6.52 -1.54
C PRO A 195 -2.06 7.20 -0.19
N LYS A 196 -1.77 8.51 -0.20
CA LYS A 196 -1.18 9.27 0.93
C LYS A 196 -1.99 9.15 2.23
N GLU A 197 -3.30 9.09 2.14
CA GLU A 197 -4.20 8.93 3.30
C GLU A 197 -3.95 7.63 4.07
N HIS A 198 -3.41 6.61 3.38
CA HIS A 198 -3.12 5.28 3.91
C HIS A 198 -1.65 5.05 4.25
N LEU A 199 -0.79 6.08 4.13
CA LEU A 199 0.64 5.94 4.39
C LEU A 199 1.03 6.66 5.69
N ASP A 200 1.63 5.91 6.60
CA ASP A 200 2.46 6.44 7.68
C ASP A 200 3.88 6.72 7.16
N GLU A 201 4.77 7.28 7.98
CA GLU A 201 6.13 7.63 7.54
C GLU A 201 6.88 6.43 6.92
N ARG A 202 6.73 5.24 7.50
CA ARG A 202 7.35 4.01 6.98
C ARG A 202 6.78 3.63 5.61
N GLY A 203 5.45 3.67 5.48
CA GLY A 203 4.73 3.46 4.23
C GLY A 203 5.14 4.47 3.15
N MET A 204 5.31 5.74 3.50
CA MET A 204 5.79 6.76 2.55
C MET A 204 7.17 6.42 2.00
N ARG A 205 8.12 6.03 2.88
CA ARG A 205 9.47 5.62 2.47
C ARG A 205 9.44 4.35 1.62
N ALA A 206 8.59 3.38 1.97
CA ALA A 206 8.45 2.14 1.23
C ALA A 206 7.83 2.37 -0.17
N PHE A 207 6.80 3.21 -0.27
CA PHE A 207 6.22 3.62 -1.54
C PHE A 207 7.25 4.29 -2.44
N LEU A 208 8.02 5.26 -1.91
CA LEU A 208 9.09 5.93 -2.67
C LEU A 208 10.17 4.94 -3.13
N ARG A 209 10.54 3.96 -2.30
CA ARG A 209 11.48 2.89 -2.68
C ARG A 209 10.95 2.08 -3.85
N GLY A 210 9.68 1.69 -3.81
CA GLY A 210 9.02 0.98 -4.91
C GLY A 210 8.99 1.81 -6.19
N PHE A 211 8.57 3.07 -6.09
CA PHE A 211 8.50 3.98 -7.23
C PHE A 211 9.88 4.21 -7.85
N PHE A 212 10.89 4.50 -7.03
CA PHE A 212 12.26 4.74 -7.47
C PHE A 212 12.92 3.49 -8.07
N THR A 213 12.53 2.30 -7.63
CA THR A 213 13.04 1.05 -8.23
C THR A 213 12.61 0.88 -9.68
N GLY A 214 11.42 1.36 -10.07
CA GLY A 214 10.95 1.32 -11.46
C GLY A 214 11.41 2.52 -12.27
N ASP A 215 10.97 3.72 -11.88
CA ASP A 215 11.14 4.96 -12.66
C ASP A 215 12.23 5.91 -12.10
N GLY A 216 13.04 5.44 -11.15
CA GLY A 216 14.13 6.22 -10.56
C GLY A 216 15.42 6.15 -11.37
N GLY A 217 16.15 7.26 -11.40
CA GLY A 217 17.48 7.33 -12.01
C GLY A 217 18.53 7.88 -11.07
N VAL A 218 19.74 7.33 -11.12
CA VAL A 218 20.93 7.96 -10.51
C VAL A 218 21.82 8.47 -11.64
N ALA A 219 21.97 9.79 -11.73
CA ALA A 219 22.90 10.41 -12.66
C ALA A 219 24.17 10.84 -11.92
N MET A 220 25.32 10.69 -12.56
CA MET A 220 26.61 11.10 -12.03
C MET A 220 27.13 12.28 -12.85
N GLU A 221 27.44 13.39 -12.18
CA GLU A 221 28.02 14.58 -12.80
C GLU A 221 29.39 14.86 -12.19
N TYR A 222 30.41 15.10 -13.01
CA TYR A 222 31.71 15.53 -12.53
C TYR A 222 31.78 17.06 -12.51
N ASP A 223 31.78 17.62 -11.31
CA ASP A 223 31.95 19.05 -11.09
C ASP A 223 33.43 19.42 -11.26
N ARG A 224 33.75 19.94 -12.44
CA ARG A 224 35.11 20.40 -12.80
C ARG A 224 35.58 21.55 -11.92
N THR A 225 34.68 22.38 -11.39
CA THR A 225 35.04 23.55 -10.59
C THR A 225 35.47 23.16 -9.17
N GLN A 226 34.88 22.09 -8.63
CA GLN A 226 35.17 21.60 -7.29
C GLN A 226 35.99 20.30 -7.30
N ASN A 227 36.41 19.83 -8.47
CA ASN A 227 37.15 18.60 -8.67
C ASN A 227 36.51 17.41 -7.93
N ARG A 228 35.18 17.25 -8.04
CA ARG A 228 34.44 16.20 -7.33
C ARG A 228 33.29 15.64 -8.15
N VAL A 229 32.93 14.39 -7.86
CA VAL A 229 31.74 13.75 -8.41
C VAL A 229 30.52 14.14 -7.57
N ARG A 230 29.43 14.50 -8.24
CA ARG A 230 28.10 14.72 -7.68
C ARG A 230 27.17 13.63 -8.19
N PHE A 231 26.28 13.16 -7.33
CA PHE A 231 25.24 12.21 -7.69
C PHE A 231 23.91 12.95 -7.64
N HIS A 232 23.06 12.70 -8.64
CA HIS A 232 21.74 13.28 -8.74
C HIS A 232 20.71 12.16 -8.74
N ILE A 233 19.75 12.24 -7.83
CA ILE A 233 18.61 11.33 -7.78
C ILE A 233 17.50 11.96 -8.61
N ARG A 234 17.16 11.31 -9.71
CA ARG A 234 16.14 11.74 -10.66
C ARG A 234 14.87 10.93 -10.48
N PHE A 235 13.74 11.62 -10.49
CA PHE A 235 12.42 11.03 -10.67
C PHE A 235 11.84 11.59 -11.96
N ASP A 236 11.31 10.75 -12.83
CA ASP A 236 10.61 11.18 -14.03
C ASP A 236 9.29 10.45 -14.26
N SER A 237 8.38 11.13 -14.95
CA SER A 237 7.11 10.55 -15.37
C SER A 237 6.51 11.34 -16.54
N LYS A 238 5.59 10.70 -17.26
CA LYS A 238 4.70 11.37 -18.22
C LYS A 238 3.50 12.04 -17.56
N TYR A 239 3.23 11.74 -16.30
CA TYR A 239 2.10 12.28 -15.54
C TYR A 239 2.59 13.27 -14.48
N LYS A 240 2.37 14.56 -14.73
CA LYS A 240 2.93 15.65 -13.91
C LYS A 240 2.35 15.66 -12.50
N GLU A 241 1.05 15.45 -12.39
CA GLU A 241 0.31 15.49 -11.13
C GLU A 241 0.78 14.37 -10.19
N GLY A 242 0.94 13.14 -10.70
CA GLY A 242 1.53 12.05 -9.93
C GLY A 242 2.96 12.36 -9.48
N LEU A 243 3.76 13.00 -10.33
CA LEU A 243 5.12 13.42 -9.96
C LEU A 243 5.14 14.53 -8.89
N GLU A 244 4.15 15.44 -8.89
CA GLU A 244 3.96 16.39 -7.78
C GLU A 244 3.57 15.68 -6.48
N GLU A 245 2.79 14.58 -6.53
CA GLU A 245 2.50 13.78 -5.34
C GLU A 245 3.76 13.11 -4.77
N ILE A 246 4.63 12.54 -5.61
CA ILE A 246 5.96 12.04 -5.20
C ILE A 246 6.78 13.16 -4.55
N ARG A 247 6.80 14.34 -5.17
CA ARG A 247 7.52 15.51 -4.67
C ARG A 247 7.00 15.96 -3.30
N ASN A 248 5.69 15.95 -3.11
CA ASN A 248 5.07 16.29 -1.83
C ASN A 248 5.36 15.23 -0.76
N LEU A 249 5.38 13.96 -1.12
CA LEU A 249 5.77 12.87 -0.22
C LEU A 249 7.21 13.05 0.30
N LEU A 250 8.14 13.44 -0.59
CA LEU A 250 9.50 13.79 -0.19
C LEU A 250 9.55 14.99 0.77
N LYS A 251 8.73 16.03 0.55
CA LYS A 251 8.64 17.17 1.48
C LYS A 251 8.11 16.76 2.85
N ASP A 252 7.08 15.91 2.88
CA ASP A 252 6.52 15.39 4.14
C ASP A 252 7.56 14.62 4.95
N LEU A 253 8.51 13.95 4.27
CA LEU A 253 9.66 13.27 4.87
C LEU A 253 10.85 14.21 5.19
N GLY A 254 10.67 15.53 5.04
CA GLY A 254 11.67 16.54 5.38
C GLY A 254 12.69 16.87 4.28
N PHE A 255 12.55 16.30 3.09
CA PHE A 255 13.42 16.65 1.95
C PHE A 255 12.97 17.97 1.29
N ARG A 256 13.86 18.57 0.50
CA ARG A 256 13.60 19.83 -0.22
C ARG A 256 13.75 19.64 -1.73
N PRO A 257 12.85 18.87 -2.37
CA PRO A 257 12.97 18.62 -3.79
C PRO A 257 12.77 19.89 -4.63
N PRO A 258 13.58 20.09 -5.69
CA PRO A 258 13.46 21.24 -6.57
C PRO A 258 12.16 21.20 -7.35
N GLU A 259 11.90 22.24 -8.14
CA GLU A 259 10.74 22.30 -9.02
C GLU A 259 10.78 21.23 -10.11
N ILE A 260 9.60 20.89 -10.62
CA ILE A 260 9.46 19.95 -11.74
C ILE A 260 9.78 20.69 -13.03
N HIS A 261 10.69 20.10 -13.80
CA HIS A 261 11.08 20.55 -15.13
C HIS A 261 10.39 19.71 -16.20
N GLU A 262 10.15 20.33 -17.36
CA GLU A 262 9.56 19.69 -18.53
C GLU A 262 10.64 19.45 -19.59
N TYR A 263 10.60 18.31 -20.28
CA TYR A 263 11.40 18.06 -21.47
C TYR A 263 10.64 17.23 -22.50
N TYR A 264 11.09 17.31 -23.76
CA TYR A 264 10.48 16.62 -24.89
C TYR A 264 11.38 15.47 -25.36
N ARG A 265 10.79 14.30 -25.58
CA ARG A 265 11.47 13.13 -26.17
C ARG A 265 10.49 12.38 -27.05
N GLU A 266 10.87 12.14 -28.32
CA GLU A 266 10.10 11.30 -29.26
C GLU A 266 8.61 11.71 -29.33
N ASP A 267 8.36 13.01 -29.55
CA ASP A 267 7.02 13.62 -29.63
C ASP A 267 6.15 13.49 -28.38
N ARG A 268 6.77 13.23 -27.22
CA ARG A 268 6.09 13.14 -25.92
C ARG A 268 6.69 14.10 -24.90
N THR A 269 5.84 14.66 -24.07
CA THR A 269 6.22 15.47 -22.92
C THR A 269 6.51 14.57 -21.72
N TYR A 270 7.62 14.86 -21.04
CA TYR A 270 8.02 14.22 -19.80
C TYR A 270 8.33 15.28 -18.74
N TYR A 271 8.16 14.90 -17.49
CA TYR A 271 8.39 15.72 -16.32
C TYR A 271 9.44 15.06 -15.44
N TYR A 272 10.31 15.86 -14.81
CA TYR A 272 11.32 15.33 -13.90
C TYR A 272 11.74 16.36 -12.85
N PHE A 273 12.31 15.88 -11.74
CA PHE A 273 13.09 16.70 -10.82
C PHE A 273 14.32 15.92 -10.35
N MET A 274 15.40 16.63 -10.01
CA MET A 274 16.68 16.04 -9.63
C MET A 274 17.15 16.54 -8.27
N ASN A 275 17.22 15.66 -7.28
CA ASN A 275 17.81 15.99 -5.99
C ASN A 275 19.35 15.88 -6.07
N PRO A 276 20.10 16.94 -5.75
CA PRO A 276 21.56 16.93 -5.66
C PRO A 276 22.08 16.26 -4.39
#